data_AF-A0A0A2BRK9-F1
#
_entry.id   AF-A0A0A2BRK9-F1
#
_cell.length_a   1.000
_cell.length_b   1.000
_cell.length_c   1.000
_cell.angle_alpha   90.00
_cell.angle_beta   90.00
_cell.angle_gamma   90.00
#
_symmetry.space_group_name_H-M   'P 1'
#
loop_
_entity.id
_entity.type
_entity.pdbx_description
1 polymer ?
#
loop_
_entity_poly.entity_id
_entity_poly.type
_entity_poly.pdbx_seq_one_letter_code
_entity_poly.pdbx_strand_id
1 'polypeptide(L)'
;MPNENERIASGPGLLANKFGLNRSHDNSQISIENGLWISKGRSAPTNMNSIIQTTRIGISKAKDLPWRWYLKNSRSISKRAKGDRSPSSLQSWKPSFDELP
;
A
#
# COMPACT_ATOMS: atom_id res chain seq x y z
N MET A 1 10.52 -5.09 4.40
CA MET A 1 11.80 -5.32 5.10
C MET A 1 12.41 -6.60 4.57
N PRO A 2 13.74 -6.72 4.51
CA PRO A 2 14.38 -7.98 4.15
C PRO A 2 13.81 -9.12 5.00
N ASN A 3 13.49 -10.25 4.39
CA ASN A 3 13.01 -11.48 5.05
C ASN A 3 11.64 -11.43 5.75
N GLU A 4 10.88 -10.34 5.64
CA GLU A 4 9.49 -10.30 6.13
C GLU A 4 8.49 -10.76 5.08
N ASN A 5 7.37 -11.33 5.54
CA ASN A 5 6.26 -11.70 4.65
C ASN A 5 5.71 -10.46 3.93
N GLU A 6 5.63 -10.51 2.60
CA GLU A 6 5.11 -9.42 1.75
C GLU A 6 3.69 -8.95 2.14
N ARG A 7 2.93 -9.79 2.86
CA ARG A 7 1.56 -9.52 3.31
C ARG A 7 1.45 -8.97 4.73
N ILE A 8 2.57 -8.77 5.44
CA ILE A 8 2.58 -8.30 6.83
C ILE A 8 1.83 -6.98 7.04
N ALA A 9 1.78 -6.12 6.02
CA ALA A 9 1.06 -4.86 6.01
C ALA A 9 -0.02 -4.80 4.91
N SER A 10 -0.56 -5.95 4.49
CA SER A 10 -1.53 -6.03 3.38
C SER A 10 -2.96 -5.64 3.75
N GLY A 11 -3.14 -4.60 4.54
CA GLY A 11 -4.45 -4.08 4.94
C GLY A 11 -4.32 -2.90 5.90
N PRO A 12 -5.36 -2.07 6.05
CA PRO A 12 -5.27 -0.87 6.87
C PRO A 12 -4.95 -1.18 8.34
N GLY A 13 -5.63 -2.17 8.94
CA GLY A 13 -5.35 -2.60 10.32
C GLY A 13 -4.00 -3.32 10.48
N LEU A 14 -3.59 -4.11 9.49
CA LEU A 14 -2.28 -4.79 9.50
C LEU A 14 -1.13 -3.79 9.39
N LEU A 15 -1.26 -2.80 8.51
CA LEU A 15 -0.34 -1.68 8.38
C LEU A 15 -0.23 -0.93 9.71
N ALA A 16 -1.37 -0.54 10.29
CA ALA A 16 -1.39 0.17 11.57
C ALA A 16 -0.67 -0.62 12.67
N ASN A 17 -1.01 -1.91 12.83
CA ASN A 17 -0.37 -2.79 13.81
C ASN A 17 1.14 -2.91 13.57
N LYS A 18 1.58 -3.15 12.33
CA LYS A 18 3.00 -3.32 11.99
C LYS A 18 3.84 -2.08 12.34
N PHE A 19 3.26 -0.89 12.18
CA PHE A 19 3.95 0.37 12.44
C PHE A 19 3.60 0.99 13.81
N GLY A 20 2.87 0.27 14.67
CA GLY A 20 2.47 0.79 15.99
C GLY A 20 1.52 1.99 15.95
N LEU A 21 0.86 2.23 14.80
CA LEU A 21 -0.09 3.32 14.65
C LEU A 21 -1.32 3.05 15.51
N ASN A 22 -1.61 4.01 16.38
CA ASN A 22 -2.69 3.93 17.34
C ASN A 22 -3.30 5.33 17.55
N ARG A 23 -4.30 5.44 18.43
CA ARG A 23 -5.07 6.67 18.64
C ARG A 23 -4.25 7.90 19.06
N SER A 24 -3.04 7.72 19.60
CA SER A 24 -2.14 8.84 19.92
C SER A 24 -1.66 9.61 18.68
N HIS A 25 -1.80 9.04 17.49
CA HIS A 25 -1.41 9.66 16.22
C HIS A 25 -2.56 10.43 15.57
N ASP A 26 -3.77 10.37 16.14
CA ASP A 26 -4.94 11.07 15.60
C ASP A 26 -4.75 12.59 15.70
N ASN A 27 -5.05 13.32 14.64
CA ASN A 27 -4.76 14.76 14.46
C ASN A 27 -3.28 15.19 14.59
N SER A 28 -2.34 14.26 14.71
CA SER A 28 -0.92 14.59 14.72
C SER A 28 -0.46 15.02 13.33
N GLN A 29 0.41 16.04 13.29
CA GLN A 29 1.02 16.47 12.04
C GLN A 29 1.97 15.38 11.51
N ILE A 30 1.89 15.10 10.21
CA ILE A 30 2.83 14.22 9.52
C ILE A 30 4.18 14.97 9.42
N SER A 31 5.13 14.61 10.26
CA SER A 31 6.47 15.19 10.29
C SER A 31 7.50 14.20 10.85
N ILE A 32 8.79 14.47 10.62
CA ILE A 32 9.88 13.66 11.15
C ILE A 32 9.90 13.75 12.68
N GLU A 33 9.64 14.92 13.27
CA GLU A 33 9.64 15.10 14.73
C GLU A 33 8.56 14.26 15.41
N ASN A 34 7.42 14.07 14.76
CA ASN A 34 6.30 13.28 15.28
C ASN A 34 6.45 11.77 15.00
N GLY A 35 7.57 11.33 14.40
CA GLY A 35 7.83 9.92 14.12
C GLY A 35 6.95 9.32 13.02
N LEU A 36 6.15 10.12 12.31
CA LEU A 36 5.29 9.71 11.20
C LEU A 36 5.44 10.68 10.04
N TRP A 37 6.15 10.28 9.00
CA TRP A 37 6.42 11.11 7.83
C TRP A 37 6.22 10.33 6.52
N ILE A 38 6.11 11.07 5.41
CA ILE A 38 6.07 10.51 4.06
C ILE A 38 7.37 10.91 3.37
N SER A 39 8.04 9.94 2.76
CA SER A 39 9.25 10.19 1.96
C SER A 39 8.98 9.91 0.48
N LYS A 40 9.84 10.47 -0.38
CA LYS A 40 9.84 10.14 -1.80
C LYS A 40 10.15 8.65 -1.96
N GLY A 41 9.27 7.92 -2.66
CA GLY A 41 9.49 6.51 -2.97
C GLY A 41 10.74 6.32 -3.83
N ARG A 42 11.50 5.25 -3.58
CA ARG A 42 12.73 4.91 -4.31
C ARG A 42 12.47 4.50 -5.75
N SER A 43 11.34 3.84 -5.99
CA SER A 43 10.91 3.44 -7.34
C SER A 43 9.44 3.79 -7.48
N ALA A 44 9.14 4.83 -8.26
CA ALA A 44 7.77 5.09 -8.69
C ALA A 44 7.38 4.09 -9.78
N PRO A 45 6.11 3.67 -9.87
CA PRO A 45 5.65 2.94 -11.03
C PRO A 45 5.83 3.82 -12.26
N THR A 46 6.68 3.41 -13.19
CA THR A 46 7.04 4.20 -14.40
C THR A 46 5.87 4.37 -15.36
N ASN A 47 4.79 3.59 -15.19
CA ASN A 47 3.65 3.56 -16.10
C ASN A 47 2.32 3.61 -15.34
N MET A 48 1.44 4.55 -15.71
CA MET A 48 0.10 4.69 -15.12
C MET A 48 -0.77 3.44 -15.33
N ASN A 49 -0.51 2.63 -16.37
CA ASN A 49 -1.18 1.34 -16.61
C ASN A 49 -0.92 0.30 -15.51
N SER A 50 0.02 0.57 -14.61
CA SER A 50 0.28 -0.25 -13.43
C SER A 50 -0.65 0.07 -12.25
N ILE A 51 -1.49 1.10 -12.33
CA ILE A 51 -2.45 1.48 -11.29
C ILE A 51 -3.83 0.94 -11.67
N ILE A 52 -4.41 0.15 -10.78
CA ILE A 52 -5.82 -0.26 -10.88
C ILE A 52 -6.65 0.71 -10.07
N GLN A 53 -7.68 1.26 -10.70
CA GLN A 53 -8.74 2.03 -10.06
C GLN A 53 -9.97 1.14 -9.86
N THR A 54 -10.55 1.14 -8.66
CA THR A 54 -11.70 0.29 -8.30
C THR A 54 -12.49 0.89 -7.14
N THR A 55 -13.52 0.19 -6.68
CA THR A 55 -14.36 0.63 -5.56
C THR A 55 -13.69 0.40 -4.21
N ARG A 56 -14.11 1.20 -3.22
CA ARG A 56 -13.65 1.09 -1.84
C ARG A 56 -14.26 -0.13 -1.15
N ILE A 57 -13.60 -0.60 -0.10
CA ILE A 57 -13.95 -1.84 0.61
C ILE A 57 -14.60 -1.48 1.94
N GLY A 58 -15.64 -2.21 2.35
CA GLY A 58 -16.23 -2.11 3.68
C GLY A 58 -17.07 -0.85 3.92
N ILE A 59 -17.53 -0.18 2.86
CA ILE A 59 -18.34 1.04 2.95
C ILE A 59 -19.81 0.76 2.59
N SER A 60 -20.73 1.51 3.20
CA SER A 60 -22.18 1.43 2.92
C SER A 60 -22.67 2.51 1.94
N LYS A 61 -22.00 3.67 1.90
CA LYS A 61 -22.36 4.83 1.06
C LYS A 61 -21.35 5.02 -0.07
N ALA A 62 -21.80 5.47 -1.25
CA ALA A 62 -20.95 5.68 -2.42
C ALA A 62 -20.12 4.44 -2.79
N LYS A 63 -20.76 3.26 -2.75
CA LYS A 63 -20.14 1.95 -3.02
C LYS A 63 -19.64 1.82 -4.45
N ASP A 64 -20.34 2.44 -5.39
CA ASP A 64 -20.07 2.29 -6.82
C ASP A 64 -19.03 3.30 -7.33
N LEU A 65 -18.63 4.27 -6.50
CA LEU A 65 -17.61 5.25 -6.88
C LEU A 65 -16.21 4.62 -6.83
N PRO A 66 -15.40 4.76 -7.89
CA PRO A 66 -14.11 4.08 -8.04
C PRO A 66 -12.98 4.85 -7.33
N TRP A 67 -13.14 5.12 -6.03
CA TRP A 67 -12.21 5.91 -5.22
C TRP A 67 -11.21 5.06 -4.44
N ARG A 68 -10.73 3.99 -5.05
CA ARG A 68 -9.64 3.19 -4.51
C ARG A 68 -8.64 2.88 -5.62
N TRP A 69 -7.36 3.10 -5.31
CA TRP A 69 -6.26 2.83 -6.24
C TRP A 69 -5.28 1.85 -5.61
N TYR A 70 -4.68 0.99 -6.43
CA TYR A 70 -3.58 0.13 -6.01
C TYR A 70 -2.68 -0.28 -7.19
N LEU A 71 -1.47 -0.75 -6.88
CA LEU A 71 -0.54 -1.24 -7.90
C LEU A 71 -0.90 -2.66 -8.37
N LYS A 72 -1.17 -2.81 -9.66
CA LYS A 72 -1.54 -4.07 -10.33
C LYS A 72 -0.54 -5.19 -10.02
N ASN A 73 0.76 -4.88 -10.00
CA ASN A 73 1.80 -5.89 -9.81
C ASN A 73 2.26 -6.02 -8.35
N SER A 74 1.59 -5.43 -7.37
CA SER A 74 1.96 -5.58 -5.96
C SER A 74 1.29 -6.81 -5.31
N ARG A 75 2.07 -7.69 -4.66
CA ARG A 75 1.50 -8.81 -3.89
C ARG A 75 0.98 -8.42 -2.50
N SER A 76 1.26 -7.20 -2.06
CA SER A 76 0.84 -6.68 -0.75
C SER A 76 -0.57 -6.08 -0.73
N ILE A 77 -1.36 -6.21 -1.80
CA ILE A 77 -2.71 -5.65 -1.87
C ILE A 77 -3.70 -6.49 -1.06
N SER A 78 -4.49 -5.83 -0.20
CA SER A 78 -5.44 -6.47 0.72
C SER A 78 -6.54 -7.26 0.05
N LYS A 79 -7.23 -6.62 -0.90
CA LYS A 79 -8.28 -7.19 -1.72
C LYS A 79 -8.18 -6.57 -3.10
N ARG A 80 -8.27 -7.40 -4.13
CA ARG A 80 -8.19 -7.00 -5.54
C ARG A 80 -9.58 -6.85 -6.15
N ALA A 81 -9.65 -6.10 -7.25
CA ALA A 81 -10.86 -5.98 -8.06
C ALA A 81 -11.30 -7.36 -8.58
N LYS A 82 -12.59 -7.53 -8.87
CA LYS A 82 -13.10 -8.80 -9.42
C LYS A 82 -12.38 -9.11 -10.74
N GLY A 83 -11.83 -10.32 -10.86
CA GLY A 83 -11.07 -10.76 -12.04
C GLY A 83 -9.57 -10.43 -11.98
N ASP A 84 -9.15 -9.54 -11.08
CA ASP A 84 -7.73 -9.23 -10.89
C ASP A 84 -7.10 -10.19 -9.87
N ARG A 85 -6.25 -11.08 -10.36
CA ARG A 85 -5.57 -12.10 -9.54
C ARG A 85 -4.27 -11.55 -8.96
N SER A 86 -3.84 -12.11 -7.84
CA SER A 86 -2.50 -11.80 -7.33
C SER A 86 -1.44 -12.23 -8.34
N PRO A 87 -0.45 -11.37 -8.66
CA PRO A 87 0.63 -11.74 -9.55
C PRO A 87 1.52 -12.81 -8.92
N SER A 88 2.21 -13.57 -9.76
CA SER A 88 3.27 -14.49 -9.33
C SER A 88 4.46 -13.72 -8.73
N SER A 89 5.34 -14.40 -7.98
CA SER A 89 6.54 -13.77 -7.41
C SER A 89 7.47 -13.17 -8.47
N LEU A 90 7.53 -13.82 -9.64
CA LEU A 90 8.38 -13.40 -10.76
C LEU A 90 7.85 -12.14 -11.46
N GLN A 91 6.53 -11.96 -11.50
CA GLN A 91 5.87 -10.83 -12.17
C GLN A 91 5.52 -9.68 -11.22
N SER A 92 5.74 -9.89 -9.91
CA SER A 92 5.43 -8.89 -8.91
C SER A 92 6.46 -7.77 -8.87
N TRP A 93 5.98 -6.56 -8.60
CA TRP A 93 6.83 -5.42 -8.29
C TRP A 93 7.65 -5.73 -7.04
N LYS A 94 8.96 -5.47 -7.13
CA LYS A 94 9.89 -5.57 -6.02
C LYS A 94 10.49 -4.18 -5.78
N PRO A 95 10.65 -3.75 -4.53
CA PRO A 95 11.40 -2.53 -4.24
C PRO A 95 12.84 -2.71 -4.74
N SER A 96 13.37 -1.74 -5.48
CA SER A 96 14.81 -1.70 -5.75
C SER A 96 15.53 -1.37 -4.44
N PHE A 97 16.53 -2.18 -4.10
CA PHE A 97 17.42 -1.90 -2.97
C PHE A 97 18.70 -1.18 -3.41
N ASP A 98 18.87 -0.98 -4.72
CA ASP A 98 20.01 -0.27 -5.28
C ASP A 98 19.88 1.23 -4.96
N GLU A 99 20.98 1.77 -4.42
CA GLU A 99 21.17 3.08 -3.77
C GLU A 99 20.77 3.11 -2.27
N LEU A 100 21.65 2.52 -1.47
CA LEU A 100 22.00 3.08 -0.17
C LEU A 100 22.58 4.50 -0.39
N PRO A 101 22.18 5.53 0.38
CA PRO A 101 23.14 6.60 0.70
C PRO A 101 24.27 6.03 1.57
#